data_AF-A0A966HGX6-F1
#
_entry.id   AF-A0A966HGX6-F1
#
_cell.length_a   1.000
_cell.length_b   1.000
_cell.length_c   1.000
_cell.angle_alpha   90.00
_cell.angle_beta   90.00
_cell.angle_gamma   90.00
#
_symmetry.space_group_name_H-M   'P 1'
#
loop_
_entity.id
_entity.type
_entity.pdbx_description
1 polymer ?
#
loop_
_entity_poly.entity_id
_entity_poly.type
_entity_poly.pdbx_seq_one_letter_code
_entity_poly.pdbx_strand_id
1 'polypeptide(L)'
;MNRRGVKLVLLLALWIASISINPLADASAMVGGRPANLSSDNPRSQSIFLYTLEPGEVKTDRIFLSNSSDKEQTVEIYPVDGTLTNIGSYTCEEQNVERDGVGDWVELEKSRVILPARSDITIGFDVTMPEKIDAGEYNGCIVIQPVATENQISNLKQAITPQAVRIAIIVPGNIYRTVKIDSFNRVQSAKSSKFDIKIKNNGNVSADVDIKITTSNIFGNIIKEEGGKYTVIGDSKLSLMLDDRTKSFWGGFLSAKASIAYDKRAGVYGTYDKSQLVYDTSQEITYFVWPSPWALVSLVFGISLIFGFFVWIRQQKYKANHEAKNSLGNPGLAWTKYTVVSGDTLELLASKYDVSVSKLSTLNKISSSDSLQEGQLIYVPKRN
;
A
#
# COMPACT_ATOMS: atom_id res chain seq x y z
N MET A 1 -15.67 -28.57 57.99
CA MET A 1 -14.71 -29.07 56.98
C MET A 1 -15.29 -30.34 56.36
N ASN A 2 -16.08 -30.26 55.29
CA ASN A 2 -15.75 -29.99 53.88
C ASN A 2 -15.33 -31.27 53.13
N ARG A 3 -16.22 -31.80 52.27
CA ARG A 3 -16.00 -32.41 50.94
C ARG A 3 -17.20 -33.31 50.55
N ARG A 4 -18.25 -32.69 49.98
CA ARG A 4 -19.17 -33.39 49.08
C ARG A 4 -18.68 -33.15 47.66
N GLY A 5 -18.25 -34.21 46.98
CA GLY A 5 -17.96 -34.19 45.56
C GLY A 5 -19.27 -34.19 44.78
N VAL A 6 -19.49 -33.14 44.00
CA VAL A 6 -20.48 -33.11 42.92
C VAL A 6 -19.70 -32.78 41.66
N LYS A 7 -19.67 -33.76 40.73
CA LYS A 7 -19.10 -33.60 39.39
C LYS A 7 -19.99 -32.61 38.62
N LEU A 8 -19.47 -31.41 38.39
CA LEU A 8 -20.10 -30.42 37.51
C LEU A 8 -19.69 -30.75 36.07
N VAL A 9 -20.61 -31.38 35.32
CA VAL A 9 -20.49 -31.54 33.86
C VAL A 9 -20.89 -30.20 33.24
N LEU A 10 -19.89 -29.45 32.74
CA LEU A 10 -20.10 -28.24 31.95
C LEU A 10 -20.50 -28.65 30.53
N LEU A 11 -21.81 -28.65 30.26
CA LEU A 11 -22.37 -28.69 28.92
C LEU A 11 -22.12 -27.33 28.25
N LEU A 12 -21.11 -27.27 27.38
CA LEU A 12 -20.93 -26.18 26.42
C LEU A 12 -22.07 -26.25 25.39
N ALA A 13 -23.10 -25.41 25.55
CA ALA A 13 -24.05 -25.16 24.48
C ALA A 13 -23.38 -24.24 23.44
N LEU A 14 -22.85 -24.84 22.38
CA LEU A 14 -22.45 -24.12 21.17
C LEU A 14 -23.71 -23.52 20.53
N TRP A 15 -23.93 -22.22 20.72
CA TRP A 15 -24.77 -21.43 19.85
C TRP A 15 -24.04 -21.26 18.51
N ILE A 16 -24.24 -22.20 17.59
CA ILE A 16 -23.95 -21.98 16.18
C ILE A 16 -25.09 -21.07 15.69
N ALA A 17 -24.87 -19.76 15.75
CA ALA A 17 -25.60 -18.85 14.90
C ALA A 17 -25.23 -19.22 13.46
N SER A 18 -26.08 -20.03 12.82
CA SER A 18 -26.05 -20.24 11.38
C SER A 18 -26.30 -18.88 10.74
N ILE A 19 -25.21 -18.17 10.45
CA ILE A 19 -25.22 -17.09 9.47
C ILE A 19 -25.64 -17.76 8.18
N SER A 20 -26.93 -17.64 7.86
CA SER A 20 -27.42 -17.89 6.51
C SER A 20 -26.72 -16.85 5.64
N ILE A 21 -25.56 -17.22 5.10
CA ILE A 21 -24.97 -16.52 3.98
C ILE A 21 -25.99 -16.72 2.88
N ASN A 22 -26.88 -15.75 2.65
CA ASN A 22 -27.68 -15.74 1.44
C ASN A 22 -26.67 -15.67 0.30
N PRO A 23 -26.52 -16.72 -0.54
CA PRO A 23 -25.79 -16.56 -1.76
C PRO A 23 -26.73 -15.74 -2.64
N LEU A 24 -26.59 -14.43 -2.61
CA LEU A 24 -26.99 -13.59 -3.73
C LEU A 24 -26.02 -13.94 -4.86
N ALA A 25 -26.20 -15.14 -5.43
CA ALA A 25 -25.60 -15.52 -6.69
C ALA A 25 -26.24 -14.59 -7.71
N ASP A 26 -25.42 -13.66 -8.19
CA ASP A 26 -25.75 -12.73 -9.24
C ASP A 26 -26.25 -13.54 -10.44
N ALA A 27 -27.54 -13.43 -10.79
CA ALA A 27 -28.13 -14.19 -11.89
C ALA A 27 -27.43 -13.88 -13.24
N SER A 28 -26.73 -12.74 -13.33
CA SER A 28 -25.92 -12.32 -14.48
C SER A 28 -24.57 -13.04 -14.60
N ALA A 29 -24.07 -13.66 -13.53
CA ALA A 29 -22.81 -14.43 -13.55
C ALA A 29 -22.97 -15.87 -14.06
N MET A 30 -24.18 -16.25 -14.49
CA MET A 30 -24.49 -17.63 -14.85
C MET A 30 -24.45 -17.91 -16.35
N VAL A 31 -24.51 -16.88 -17.20
CA VAL A 31 -24.31 -17.00 -18.64
C VAL A 31 -22.98 -16.35 -19.00
N GLY A 32 -22.17 -17.02 -19.82
CA GLY A 32 -20.94 -16.43 -20.30
C GLY A 32 -20.45 -17.01 -21.61
N GLY A 33 -19.34 -16.50 -22.08
CA GLY A 33 -18.70 -17.04 -23.26
C GLY A 33 -17.21 -16.77 -23.34
N ARG A 34 -16.57 -17.51 -24.24
CA ARG A 34 -15.12 -17.51 -24.44
C ARG A 34 -14.80 -18.00 -25.85
N PRO A 35 -13.57 -17.79 -26.33
CA PRO A 35 -13.09 -18.46 -27.52
C PRO A 35 -13.22 -19.99 -27.42
N ALA A 36 -13.69 -20.63 -28.49
CA ALA A 36 -13.78 -22.09 -28.54
C ALA A 36 -12.40 -22.73 -28.77
N ASN A 37 -11.56 -22.08 -29.56
CA ASN A 37 -10.22 -22.55 -29.92
C ASN A 37 -9.15 -21.87 -29.04
N LEU A 38 -8.50 -22.65 -28.18
CA LEU A 38 -7.46 -22.18 -27.28
C LEU A 38 -6.09 -22.40 -27.89
N SER A 39 -5.23 -21.39 -27.79
CA SER A 39 -3.84 -21.45 -28.24
C SER A 39 -2.91 -21.71 -27.06
N SER A 40 -2.15 -22.81 -27.10
CA SER A 40 -1.28 -23.22 -25.99
C SER A 40 -0.07 -22.29 -25.78
N ASP A 41 0.32 -21.56 -26.81
CA ASP A 41 1.41 -20.59 -26.85
C ASP A 41 1.02 -19.22 -26.26
N ASN A 42 -0.28 -18.91 -26.20
CA ASN A 42 -0.77 -17.62 -25.70
C ASN A 42 -1.92 -17.77 -24.69
N PRO A 43 -1.66 -17.59 -23.39
CA PRO A 43 -2.69 -17.67 -22.35
C PRO A 43 -3.90 -16.76 -22.56
N ARG A 44 -3.75 -15.64 -23.30
CA ARG A 44 -4.86 -14.71 -23.56
C ARG A 44 -5.93 -15.27 -24.46
N SER A 45 -5.60 -16.25 -25.30
CA SER A 45 -6.55 -16.96 -26.16
C SER A 45 -7.69 -17.64 -25.37
N GLN A 46 -7.54 -17.80 -24.05
CA GLN A 46 -8.60 -18.29 -23.16
C GLN A 46 -9.70 -17.26 -22.91
N SER A 47 -9.42 -15.98 -23.13
CA SER A 47 -10.29 -14.87 -22.75
C SER A 47 -10.68 -13.97 -23.92
N ILE A 48 -9.86 -13.92 -24.97
CA ILE A 48 -10.04 -13.03 -26.13
C ILE A 48 -9.64 -13.75 -27.41
N PHE A 49 -10.28 -13.39 -28.53
CA PHE A 49 -9.84 -13.82 -29.84
C PHE A 49 -8.65 -12.97 -30.28
N LEU A 50 -7.59 -13.62 -30.76
CA LEU A 50 -6.36 -12.99 -31.23
C LEU A 50 -6.09 -13.48 -32.64
N TYR A 51 -6.17 -12.57 -33.61
CA TYR A 51 -5.95 -12.90 -35.00
C TYR A 51 -4.85 -12.04 -35.60
N THR A 52 -4.17 -12.61 -36.59
CA THR A 52 -3.31 -11.88 -37.52
C THR A 52 -3.83 -12.24 -38.90
N LEU A 53 -4.46 -11.28 -39.58
CA LEU A 53 -5.19 -11.50 -40.83
C LEU A 53 -4.71 -10.52 -41.90
N GLU A 54 -4.53 -11.01 -43.12
CA GLU A 54 -4.21 -10.18 -44.28
C GLU A 54 -5.48 -9.50 -44.84
N PRO A 55 -5.36 -8.36 -45.56
CA PRO A 55 -6.50 -7.73 -46.23
C PRO A 55 -7.24 -8.71 -47.17
N GLY A 56 -8.57 -8.72 -47.11
CA GLY A 56 -9.42 -9.64 -47.88
C GLY A 56 -9.48 -11.09 -47.36
N GLU A 57 -8.73 -11.44 -46.32
CA GLU A 57 -8.80 -12.76 -45.70
C GLU A 57 -10.15 -12.97 -44.98
N VAL A 58 -10.68 -14.20 -45.04
CA VAL A 58 -11.85 -14.63 -44.26
C VAL A 58 -11.41 -15.63 -43.21
N LYS A 59 -11.73 -15.35 -41.96
CA LYS A 59 -11.43 -16.21 -40.81
C LYS A 59 -12.70 -16.78 -40.20
N THR A 60 -12.90 -18.09 -40.33
CA THR A 60 -13.95 -18.82 -39.61
C THR A 60 -13.47 -19.23 -38.21
N ASP A 61 -14.28 -18.97 -37.19
CA ASP A 61 -14.05 -19.44 -35.82
C ASP A 61 -15.38 -19.68 -35.08
N ARG A 62 -15.31 -20.02 -33.79
CA ARG A 62 -16.48 -20.32 -32.96
C ARG A 62 -16.36 -19.67 -31.59
N ILE A 63 -17.49 -19.18 -31.09
CA ILE A 63 -17.63 -18.76 -29.70
C ILE A 63 -18.31 -19.87 -28.90
N PHE A 64 -17.74 -20.18 -27.74
CA PHE A 64 -18.34 -21.09 -26.77
C PHE A 64 -19.22 -20.28 -25.81
N LEU A 65 -20.47 -20.71 -25.66
CA LEU A 65 -21.44 -20.12 -24.75
C LEU A 65 -21.80 -21.14 -23.67
N SER A 66 -21.80 -20.69 -22.42
CA SER A 66 -22.10 -21.53 -21.26
C SER A 66 -23.26 -20.96 -20.45
N ASN A 67 -24.19 -21.81 -20.05
CA ASN A 67 -25.22 -21.51 -19.06
C ASN A 67 -25.01 -22.39 -17.82
N SER A 68 -24.42 -21.78 -16.80
CA SER A 68 -24.22 -22.35 -15.47
C SER A 68 -25.45 -22.23 -14.56
N SER A 69 -26.59 -21.72 -15.03
CA SER A 69 -27.81 -21.66 -14.23
C SER A 69 -28.62 -22.96 -14.27
N ASP A 70 -29.51 -23.12 -13.29
CA ASP A 70 -30.48 -24.23 -13.22
C ASP A 70 -31.73 -23.98 -14.09
N LYS A 71 -31.74 -22.90 -14.88
CA LYS A 71 -32.85 -22.53 -15.74
C LYS A 71 -32.38 -22.39 -17.17
N GLU A 72 -33.29 -22.61 -18.10
CA GLU A 72 -33.06 -22.22 -19.49
C GLU A 72 -32.88 -20.70 -19.56
N GLN A 73 -31.95 -20.25 -20.42
CA GLN A 73 -31.66 -18.84 -20.65
C GLN A 73 -31.72 -18.57 -22.15
N THR A 74 -32.46 -17.54 -22.55
CA THR A 74 -32.39 -17.02 -23.93
C THR A 74 -31.36 -15.91 -23.96
N VAL A 75 -30.47 -15.94 -24.94
CA VAL A 75 -29.34 -15.02 -25.04
C VAL A 75 -29.30 -14.44 -26.45
N GLU A 76 -29.10 -13.13 -26.52
CA GLU A 76 -28.76 -12.42 -27.76
C GLU A 76 -27.25 -12.28 -27.86
N ILE A 77 -26.71 -12.57 -29.03
CA ILE A 77 -25.30 -12.42 -29.36
C ILE A 77 -25.16 -11.54 -30.59
N TYR A 78 -24.26 -10.57 -30.51
CA TYR A 78 -24.05 -9.62 -31.59
C TYR A 78 -22.64 -9.02 -31.53
N PRO A 79 -22.04 -8.72 -32.69
CA PRO A 79 -20.76 -8.05 -32.75
C PRO A 79 -20.92 -6.52 -32.66
N VAL A 80 -19.98 -5.88 -31.98
CA VAL A 80 -19.85 -4.42 -31.85
C VAL A 80 -18.39 -4.03 -31.99
N ASP A 81 -18.14 -2.75 -32.30
CA ASP A 81 -16.80 -2.21 -32.34
C ASP A 81 -16.21 -2.03 -30.93
N GLY A 82 -14.88 -2.03 -30.89
CA GLY A 82 -14.11 -1.77 -29.68
C GLY A 82 -13.82 -0.28 -29.57
N THR A 83 -14.06 0.29 -28.40
CA THR A 83 -13.82 1.71 -28.13
C THR A 83 -13.05 1.89 -26.81
N LEU A 84 -12.78 3.15 -26.46
CA LEU A 84 -12.09 3.50 -25.23
C LEU A 84 -13.01 4.27 -24.30
N THR A 85 -12.93 3.95 -23.02
CA THR A 85 -13.48 4.78 -21.96
C THR A 85 -12.78 6.15 -21.92
N ASN A 86 -13.35 7.10 -21.18
CA ASN A 86 -12.74 8.41 -20.93
C ASN A 86 -11.34 8.37 -20.27
N ILE A 87 -10.99 7.26 -19.61
CA ILE A 87 -9.66 7.02 -19.04
C ILE A 87 -8.74 6.20 -19.95
N GLY A 88 -9.18 5.85 -21.15
CA GLY A 88 -8.38 5.09 -22.13
C GLY A 88 -8.36 3.58 -21.93
N SER A 89 -9.13 3.05 -20.99
CA SER A 89 -9.33 1.60 -20.86
C SER A 89 -10.23 1.12 -21.99
N TYR A 90 -9.93 -0.06 -22.52
CA TYR A 90 -10.74 -0.73 -23.54
C TYR A 90 -12.16 -1.04 -23.05
N THR A 91 -13.15 -0.83 -23.92
CA THR A 91 -14.54 -1.25 -23.75
C THR A 91 -15.16 -1.58 -25.10
N CYS A 92 -16.33 -2.21 -25.09
CA CYS A 92 -17.12 -2.44 -26.29
C CYS A 92 -18.10 -1.28 -26.49
N GLU A 93 -18.45 -0.98 -27.73
CA GLU A 93 -19.50 -0.02 -28.05
C GLU A 93 -20.90 -0.56 -27.74
N GLU A 94 -21.87 0.35 -27.67
CA GLU A 94 -23.27 0.00 -27.50
C GLU A 94 -23.85 -0.54 -28.83
N GLN A 95 -24.82 -1.45 -28.74
CA GLN A 95 -25.41 -2.12 -29.92
C GLN A 95 -26.04 -1.16 -30.94
N ASN A 96 -26.48 0.02 -30.50
CA ASN A 96 -27.14 1.03 -31.32
C ASN A 96 -26.17 1.99 -32.03
N VAL A 97 -24.87 1.87 -31.78
CA VAL A 97 -23.84 2.64 -32.49
C VAL A 97 -23.63 2.00 -33.85
N GLU A 98 -23.50 2.84 -34.89
CA GLU A 98 -23.16 2.40 -36.23
C GLU A 98 -21.77 1.75 -36.21
N ARG A 99 -21.64 0.60 -36.89
CA ARG A 99 -20.42 -0.19 -36.88
C ARG A 99 -19.64 0.06 -38.16
N ASP A 100 -18.36 0.37 -38.04
CA ASP A 100 -17.47 0.61 -39.17
C ASP A 100 -16.11 -0.12 -39.04
N GLY A 101 -15.93 -0.91 -37.97
CA GLY A 101 -14.75 -1.72 -37.70
C GLY A 101 -15.04 -3.22 -37.59
N VAL A 102 -14.37 -3.86 -36.64
CA VAL A 102 -14.47 -5.32 -36.38
C VAL A 102 -15.91 -5.76 -36.15
N GLY A 103 -16.76 -4.92 -35.57
CA GLY A 103 -18.18 -5.17 -35.36
C GLY A 103 -18.97 -5.36 -36.65
N ASP A 104 -18.55 -4.71 -37.74
CA ASP A 104 -19.13 -4.86 -39.08
C ASP A 104 -18.54 -6.06 -39.83
N TRP A 105 -17.25 -6.38 -39.57
CA TRP A 105 -16.55 -7.47 -40.24
C TRP A 105 -16.97 -8.87 -39.76
N VAL A 106 -17.63 -8.95 -38.60
CA VAL A 106 -18.04 -10.21 -37.97
C VAL A 106 -19.47 -10.57 -38.38
N GLU A 107 -19.65 -11.76 -38.95
CA GLU A 107 -20.95 -12.35 -39.24
C GLU A 107 -21.18 -13.58 -38.37
N LEU A 108 -22.24 -13.54 -37.54
CA LEU A 108 -22.60 -14.66 -36.65
C LEU A 108 -23.56 -15.62 -37.35
N GLU A 109 -23.38 -16.93 -37.17
CA GLU A 109 -24.33 -17.94 -37.66
C GLU A 109 -25.73 -17.75 -37.05
N LYS A 110 -25.78 -17.29 -35.79
CA LYS A 110 -27.02 -17.04 -35.04
C LYS A 110 -26.84 -15.82 -34.14
N SER A 111 -27.86 -14.96 -34.07
CA SER A 111 -27.89 -13.78 -33.19
C SER A 111 -28.73 -13.97 -31.93
N ARG A 112 -29.55 -15.03 -31.87
CA ARG A 112 -30.37 -15.38 -30.70
C ARG A 112 -30.31 -16.89 -30.48
N VAL A 113 -30.03 -17.30 -29.25
CA VAL A 113 -29.89 -18.71 -28.90
C VAL A 113 -30.54 -19.03 -27.57
N ILE A 114 -31.14 -20.22 -27.50
CA ILE A 114 -31.68 -20.79 -26.27
C ILE A 114 -30.61 -21.71 -25.68
N LEU A 115 -30.18 -21.41 -24.46
CA LEU A 115 -29.23 -22.19 -23.68
C LEU A 115 -29.98 -22.98 -22.60
N PRO A 116 -30.08 -24.32 -22.72
CA PRO A 116 -30.61 -25.15 -21.65
C PRO A 116 -29.89 -24.94 -20.31
N ALA A 117 -30.54 -25.30 -19.22
CA ALA A 117 -29.92 -25.30 -17.90
C ALA A 117 -28.66 -26.18 -17.89
N ARG A 118 -27.59 -25.72 -17.23
CA ARG A 118 -26.32 -26.47 -17.07
C ARG A 118 -25.76 -27.01 -18.39
N SER A 119 -25.80 -26.19 -19.44
CA SER A 119 -25.38 -26.61 -20.78
C SER A 119 -24.41 -25.64 -21.40
N ASP A 120 -23.69 -26.15 -22.41
CA ASP A 120 -22.78 -25.39 -23.22
C ASP A 120 -23.07 -25.64 -24.69
N ILE A 121 -22.93 -24.61 -25.52
CA ILE A 121 -23.05 -24.69 -26.96
C ILE A 121 -21.93 -23.91 -27.64
N THR A 122 -21.79 -24.09 -28.95
CA THR A 122 -20.88 -23.27 -29.75
C THR A 122 -21.60 -22.69 -30.95
N ILE A 123 -21.33 -21.43 -31.26
CA ILE A 123 -21.87 -20.71 -32.41
C ILE A 123 -20.72 -20.34 -33.34
N GLY A 124 -20.88 -20.66 -34.63
CA GLY A 124 -19.92 -20.26 -35.65
C GLY A 124 -20.01 -18.78 -35.97
N PHE A 125 -18.89 -18.20 -36.39
CA PHE A 125 -18.85 -16.87 -36.96
C PHE A 125 -17.69 -16.74 -37.94
N ASP A 126 -17.85 -15.83 -38.89
CA ASP A 126 -16.82 -15.47 -39.84
C ASP A 126 -16.37 -14.02 -39.61
N VAL A 127 -15.08 -13.77 -39.82
CA VAL A 127 -14.51 -12.41 -39.86
C VAL A 127 -14.01 -12.17 -41.28
N THR A 128 -14.61 -11.19 -41.96
CA THR A 128 -14.24 -10.85 -43.34
C THR A 128 -13.46 -9.55 -43.36
N MET A 129 -12.16 -9.62 -43.65
CA MET A 129 -11.31 -8.44 -43.69
C MET A 129 -11.61 -7.57 -44.92
N PRO A 130 -11.67 -6.24 -44.79
CA PRO A 130 -11.74 -5.34 -45.94
C PRO A 130 -10.54 -5.52 -46.88
N GLU A 131 -10.74 -5.34 -48.19
CA GLU A 131 -9.65 -5.44 -49.18
C GLU A 131 -8.60 -4.33 -49.02
N LYS A 132 -9.01 -3.17 -48.50
CA LYS A 132 -8.16 -1.99 -48.31
C LYS A 132 -8.22 -1.56 -46.86
N ILE A 133 -7.17 -1.89 -46.12
CA ILE A 133 -7.04 -1.54 -44.71
C ILE A 133 -5.56 -1.32 -44.39
N ASP A 134 -5.29 -0.36 -43.52
CA ASP A 134 -3.94 -0.05 -43.09
C ASP A 134 -3.41 -1.09 -42.10
N ALA A 135 -2.10 -1.23 -42.05
CA ALA A 135 -1.44 -2.06 -41.03
C ALA A 135 -1.66 -1.48 -39.63
N GLY A 136 -2.02 -2.33 -38.67
CA GLY A 136 -2.34 -1.87 -37.32
C GLY A 136 -3.13 -2.89 -36.52
N GLU A 137 -3.70 -2.42 -35.41
CA GLU A 137 -4.59 -3.20 -34.55
C GLU A 137 -6.02 -2.67 -34.65
N TYR A 138 -6.96 -3.58 -34.83
CA TYR A 138 -8.38 -3.32 -34.83
C TYR A 138 -9.07 -4.19 -33.78
N ASN A 139 -10.03 -3.59 -33.07
CA ASN A 139 -10.68 -4.24 -31.94
C ASN A 139 -12.19 -4.22 -32.08
N GLY A 140 -12.81 -5.30 -31.63
CA GLY A 140 -14.25 -5.45 -31.51
C GLY A 140 -14.61 -6.37 -30.36
N CYS A 141 -15.90 -6.60 -30.19
CA CYS A 141 -16.41 -7.55 -29.22
C CYS A 141 -17.55 -8.36 -29.79
N ILE A 142 -17.66 -9.61 -29.37
CA ILE A 142 -18.93 -10.35 -29.43
C ILE A 142 -19.58 -10.21 -28.06
N VAL A 143 -20.69 -9.48 -28.01
CA VAL A 143 -21.49 -9.27 -26.79
C VAL A 143 -22.45 -10.44 -26.62
N ILE A 144 -22.65 -10.84 -25.37
CA ILE A 144 -23.51 -11.94 -24.92
C ILE A 144 -24.46 -11.34 -23.89
N GLN A 145 -25.70 -11.10 -24.32
CA GLN A 145 -26.71 -10.41 -23.54
C GLN A 145 -27.88 -11.36 -23.21
N PRO A 146 -28.04 -11.76 -21.93
CA PRO A 146 -29.22 -12.50 -21.51
C PRO A 146 -30.49 -11.67 -21.71
N VAL A 147 -31.53 -12.31 -22.23
CA VAL A 147 -32.84 -11.67 -22.46
C VAL A 147 -33.64 -11.72 -21.16
N ALA A 148 -34.04 -10.56 -20.64
CA ALA A 148 -34.83 -10.48 -19.42
C ALA A 148 -36.19 -11.18 -19.60
N THR A 149 -36.50 -12.17 -18.77
CA THR A 149 -37.87 -12.72 -18.65
C THR A 149 -38.74 -11.82 -17.75
N GLU A 150 -40.01 -11.64 -18.09
CA GLU A 150 -40.99 -10.75 -17.40
C GLU A 150 -40.98 -10.86 -15.86
N ASN A 151 -40.72 -12.05 -15.31
CA ASN A 151 -40.66 -12.29 -13.85
C ASN A 151 -39.47 -11.63 -13.12
N GLN A 152 -38.45 -11.11 -13.81
CA GLN A 152 -37.32 -10.40 -13.20
C GLN A 152 -37.54 -8.88 -13.05
N ILE A 153 -38.62 -8.34 -13.61
CA ILE A 153 -38.91 -6.90 -13.59
C ILE A 153 -39.63 -6.49 -12.28
N SER A 154 -40.30 -7.43 -11.60
CA SER A 154 -41.19 -7.14 -10.45
C SER A 154 -40.52 -7.16 -9.07
N ASN A 155 -39.34 -7.76 -8.92
CA ASN A 155 -38.61 -7.80 -7.66
C ASN A 155 -37.18 -7.31 -7.89
N LEU A 156 -36.88 -6.08 -7.46
CA LEU A 156 -35.55 -5.45 -7.47
C LEU A 156 -34.82 -5.61 -8.81
N LYS A 157 -34.86 -4.60 -9.70
CA LYS A 157 -34.08 -4.48 -10.95
C LYS A 157 -32.70 -5.16 -10.81
N GLN A 158 -32.64 -6.45 -11.12
CA GLN A 158 -31.41 -7.21 -11.06
C GLN A 158 -30.73 -6.84 -12.36
N ALA A 159 -29.68 -6.03 -12.27
CA ALA A 159 -28.96 -5.56 -13.45
C ALA A 159 -28.38 -6.78 -14.16
N ILE A 160 -28.98 -7.16 -15.29
CA ILE A 160 -28.40 -8.17 -16.17
C ILE A 160 -27.20 -7.50 -16.83
N THR A 161 -26.00 -7.83 -16.35
CA THR A 161 -24.76 -7.30 -16.92
C THR A 161 -24.42 -8.14 -18.15
N PRO A 162 -24.39 -7.57 -19.38
CA PRO A 162 -23.95 -8.29 -20.55
C PRO A 162 -22.48 -8.68 -20.41
N GLN A 163 -22.12 -9.85 -20.92
CA GLN A 163 -20.71 -10.25 -21.05
C GLN A 163 -20.24 -9.93 -22.47
N ALA A 164 -18.93 -9.77 -22.66
CA ALA A 164 -18.37 -9.54 -23.97
C ALA A 164 -17.01 -10.24 -24.10
N VAL A 165 -16.76 -10.83 -25.26
CA VAL A 165 -15.48 -11.44 -25.61
C VAL A 165 -14.81 -10.54 -26.65
N ARG A 166 -13.64 -9.99 -26.33
CA ARG A 166 -12.88 -9.12 -27.25
C ARG A 166 -12.35 -9.94 -28.43
N ILE A 167 -12.40 -9.33 -29.61
CA ILE A 167 -11.68 -9.73 -30.82
C ILE A 167 -10.61 -8.67 -31.06
N ALA A 168 -9.34 -9.07 -31.07
CA ALA A 168 -8.23 -8.20 -31.47
C ALA A 168 -7.59 -8.77 -32.74
N ILE A 169 -7.58 -7.96 -33.80
CA ILE A 169 -7.05 -8.31 -35.11
C ILE A 169 -5.82 -7.45 -35.37
N ILE A 170 -4.71 -8.10 -35.71
CA ILE A 170 -3.51 -7.45 -36.22
C ILE A 170 -3.51 -7.58 -37.74
N VAL A 171 -3.44 -6.45 -38.43
CA VAL A 171 -3.17 -6.40 -39.87
C VAL A 171 -1.65 -6.28 -40.06
N PRO A 172 -0.98 -7.25 -40.72
CA PRO A 172 0.45 -7.22 -40.98
C PRO A 172 0.90 -5.97 -41.77
N GLY A 173 2.19 -5.67 -41.68
CA GLY A 173 2.81 -4.53 -42.37
C GLY A 173 3.69 -3.71 -41.42
N ASN A 174 3.63 -2.39 -41.53
CA ASN A 174 4.41 -1.49 -40.66
C ASN A 174 3.73 -1.29 -39.29
N ILE A 175 3.87 -2.28 -38.42
CA ILE A 175 3.36 -2.23 -37.05
C ILE A 175 4.46 -1.84 -36.05
N TYR A 176 4.14 -0.94 -35.12
CA TYR A 176 5.10 -0.44 -34.13
C TYR A 176 4.42 0.00 -32.83
N ARG A 177 5.19 -0.02 -31.74
CA ARG A 177 4.79 0.44 -30.40
C ARG A 177 5.65 1.62 -29.99
N THR A 178 5.05 2.65 -29.41
CA THR A 178 5.81 3.76 -28.83
C THR A 178 5.08 4.28 -27.61
N VAL A 179 5.40 3.69 -26.45
CA VAL A 179 4.76 4.05 -25.18
C VAL A 179 5.65 5.00 -24.39
N LYS A 180 5.05 6.05 -23.83
CA LYS A 180 5.71 7.03 -22.95
C LYS A 180 4.81 7.43 -21.79
N ILE A 181 5.42 7.84 -20.69
CA ILE A 181 4.71 8.50 -19.58
C ILE A 181 4.43 9.95 -19.99
N ASP A 182 3.16 10.29 -20.17
CA ASP A 182 2.69 11.64 -20.53
C ASP A 182 2.71 12.56 -19.30
N SER A 183 2.26 12.05 -18.15
CA SER A 183 2.34 12.78 -16.87
C SER A 183 2.34 11.85 -15.68
N PHE A 184 2.97 12.27 -14.58
CA PHE A 184 2.94 11.58 -13.30
C PHE A 184 2.77 12.59 -12.17
N ASN A 185 1.70 12.45 -11.40
CA ASN A 185 1.34 13.34 -10.31
C ASN A 185 0.84 12.55 -9.10
N ARG A 186 0.74 13.23 -7.96
CA ARG A 186 0.10 12.70 -6.76
C ARG A 186 -1.10 13.57 -6.39
N VAL A 187 -2.26 12.94 -6.25
CA VAL A 187 -3.51 13.57 -5.85
C VAL A 187 -3.83 13.14 -4.42
N GLN A 188 -4.03 14.12 -3.53
CA GLN A 188 -4.35 13.86 -2.13
C GLN A 188 -5.76 14.37 -1.80
N SER A 189 -6.55 13.49 -1.20
CA SER A 189 -7.85 13.78 -0.59
C SER A 189 -7.74 13.68 0.93
N ALA A 190 -8.80 14.10 1.65
CA ALA A 190 -8.82 14.08 3.11
C ALA A 190 -8.61 12.67 3.72
N LYS A 191 -8.95 11.60 3.00
CA LYS A 191 -8.90 10.21 3.49
C LYS A 191 -7.94 9.29 2.73
N SER A 192 -7.45 9.71 1.56
CA SER A 192 -6.62 8.86 0.70
C SER A 192 -5.68 9.69 -0.16
N SER A 193 -4.58 9.08 -0.55
CA SER A 193 -3.67 9.58 -1.57
C SER A 193 -3.62 8.60 -2.72
N LYS A 194 -3.51 9.13 -3.94
CA LYS A 194 -3.38 8.35 -5.17
C LYS A 194 -2.30 8.94 -6.05
N PHE A 195 -1.66 8.10 -6.83
CA PHE A 195 -0.83 8.50 -7.95
C PHE A 195 -1.68 8.53 -9.22
N ASP A 196 -1.66 9.68 -9.89
CA ASP A 196 -2.23 9.87 -11.23
C ASP A 196 -1.10 9.68 -12.25
N ILE A 197 -1.17 8.60 -13.01
CA ILE A 197 -0.26 8.33 -14.11
C ILE A 197 -1.02 8.33 -15.44
N LYS A 198 -0.52 9.11 -16.39
CA LYS A 198 -1.02 9.14 -17.78
C LYS A 198 0.06 8.58 -18.68
N ILE A 199 -0.31 7.60 -19.49
CA ILE A 199 0.57 6.91 -20.42
C ILE A 199 0.01 7.10 -21.82
N LYS A 200 0.87 7.47 -22.77
CA LYS A 200 0.51 7.63 -24.17
C LYS A 200 1.17 6.54 -25.00
N ASN A 201 0.42 5.90 -25.87
CA ASN A 201 0.95 5.03 -26.91
C ASN A 201 0.77 5.71 -28.27
N ASN A 202 1.87 6.05 -28.93
CA ASN A 202 1.91 6.61 -30.29
C ASN A 202 2.16 5.56 -31.37
N GLY A 203 2.16 4.28 -31.01
CA GLY A 203 2.17 3.17 -31.94
C GLY A 203 0.77 2.86 -32.48
N ASN A 204 0.70 2.16 -33.61
CA ASN A 204 -0.56 1.69 -34.20
C ASN A 204 -1.03 0.33 -33.63
N VAL A 205 -0.31 -0.23 -32.66
CA VAL A 205 -0.72 -1.44 -31.93
C VAL A 205 -0.57 -1.26 -30.43
N SER A 206 -1.38 -2.00 -29.68
CA SER A 206 -1.41 -2.07 -28.22
C SER A 206 -0.09 -2.59 -27.67
N ALA A 207 0.24 -2.13 -26.47
CA ALA A 207 1.39 -2.59 -25.71
C ALA A 207 0.97 -3.04 -24.31
N ASP A 208 1.55 -4.15 -23.86
CA ASP A 208 1.49 -4.55 -22.46
C ASP A 208 2.61 -3.87 -21.69
N VAL A 209 2.22 -2.97 -20.80
CA VAL A 209 3.12 -2.07 -20.08
C VAL A 209 3.17 -2.49 -18.63
N ASP A 210 4.36 -2.85 -18.16
CA ASP A 210 4.64 -3.04 -16.74
C ASP A 210 4.94 -1.68 -16.12
N ILE A 211 4.04 -1.20 -15.26
CA ILE A 211 4.14 0.07 -14.56
C ILE A 211 4.68 -0.21 -13.16
N LYS A 212 5.73 0.51 -12.77
CA LYS A 212 6.26 0.50 -11.40
C LYS A 212 6.37 1.92 -10.87
N ILE A 213 5.78 2.18 -9.72
CA ILE A 213 5.96 3.38 -8.90
C ILE A 213 6.92 3.04 -7.78
N THR A 214 7.99 3.82 -7.67
CA THR A 214 9.00 3.67 -6.64
C THR A 214 8.98 4.90 -5.74
N THR A 215 8.75 4.68 -4.44
CA THR A 215 8.81 5.74 -3.43
C THR A 215 10.08 5.57 -2.60
N SER A 216 10.84 6.65 -2.46
CA SER A 216 12.09 6.72 -1.73
C SER A 216 12.05 7.78 -0.63
N ASN A 217 12.84 7.59 0.42
CA ASN A 217 13.05 8.63 1.44
C ASN A 217 14.13 9.64 1.00
N ILE A 218 14.35 10.68 1.82
CA ILE A 218 15.36 11.72 1.57
C ILE A 218 16.82 11.20 1.46
N PHE A 219 17.09 9.97 1.87
CA PHE A 219 18.41 9.34 1.74
C PHE A 219 18.53 8.49 0.46
N GLY A 220 17.52 8.52 -0.41
CA GLY A 220 17.46 7.72 -1.65
C GLY A 220 17.12 6.25 -1.43
N ASN A 221 16.79 5.82 -0.21
CA ASN A 221 16.40 4.44 0.04
C ASN A 221 14.96 4.20 -0.42
N ILE A 222 14.76 3.18 -1.24
CA ILE A 222 13.43 2.74 -1.69
C ILE A 222 12.68 2.16 -0.49
N ILE A 223 11.54 2.76 -0.15
CA ILE A 223 10.68 2.32 0.96
C ILE A 223 9.43 1.60 0.46
N LYS A 224 9.06 1.82 -0.80
CA LYS A 224 7.89 1.18 -1.41
C LYS A 224 8.06 1.05 -2.91
N GLU A 225 7.70 -0.11 -3.44
CA GLU A 225 7.42 -0.32 -4.85
C GLU A 225 6.00 -0.85 -4.99
N GLU A 226 5.27 -0.33 -5.98
CA GLU A 226 3.94 -0.78 -6.34
C GLU A 226 3.68 -0.58 -7.83
N GLY A 227 2.64 -1.21 -8.36
CA GLY A 227 2.36 -1.16 -9.79
C GLY A 227 1.71 -2.43 -10.31
N GLY A 228 1.79 -2.65 -11.62
CA GLY A 228 1.17 -3.78 -12.29
C GLY A 228 1.26 -3.69 -13.80
N LYS A 229 0.78 -4.72 -14.47
CA LYS A 229 0.73 -4.80 -15.93
C LYS A 229 -0.61 -4.28 -16.45
N TYR A 230 -0.55 -3.36 -17.41
CA TYR A 230 -1.71 -2.75 -18.03
C TYR A 230 -1.54 -2.74 -19.54
N THR A 231 -2.63 -2.90 -20.27
CA THR A 231 -2.62 -2.80 -21.73
C THR A 231 -2.95 -1.37 -22.12
N VAL A 232 -2.08 -0.74 -22.92
CA VAL A 232 -2.28 0.59 -23.49
C VAL A 232 -2.56 0.43 -24.98
N ILE A 233 -3.78 0.77 -25.40
CA ILE A 233 -4.23 0.60 -26.79
C ILE A 233 -3.39 1.48 -27.74
N GLY A 234 -3.22 1.04 -28.99
CA GLY A 234 -2.58 1.86 -30.04
C GLY A 234 -3.25 3.23 -30.19
N ASP A 235 -2.45 4.24 -30.55
CA ASP A 235 -2.86 5.63 -30.75
C ASP A 235 -3.76 6.22 -29.65
N SER A 236 -3.47 5.88 -28.39
CA SER A 236 -4.34 6.23 -27.27
C SER A 236 -3.58 6.77 -26.06
N LYS A 237 -4.34 7.25 -25.06
CA LYS A 237 -3.84 7.63 -23.74
C LYS A 237 -4.58 6.84 -22.67
N LEU A 238 -3.86 6.19 -21.77
CA LEU A 238 -4.39 5.52 -20.57
C LEU A 238 -4.12 6.39 -19.33
N SER A 239 -5.15 6.64 -18.53
CA SER A 239 -5.08 7.35 -17.25
C SER A 239 -5.39 6.39 -16.10
N LEU A 240 -4.49 6.26 -15.13
CA LEU A 240 -4.64 5.38 -13.99
C LEU A 240 -4.53 6.15 -12.68
N MET A 241 -5.43 5.85 -11.75
CA MET A 241 -5.43 6.35 -10.37
C MET A 241 -5.06 5.22 -9.42
N LEU A 242 -3.76 5.07 -9.17
CA LEU A 242 -3.23 4.01 -8.30
C LEU A 242 -3.21 4.49 -6.86
N ASP A 243 -3.74 3.70 -5.93
CA ASP A 243 -3.69 4.07 -4.50
C ASP A 243 -2.24 4.20 -4.04
N ASP A 244 -1.89 5.31 -3.39
CA ASP A 244 -0.58 5.46 -2.74
C ASP A 244 -0.64 4.70 -1.42
N ARG A 245 -0.04 3.50 -1.42
CA ARG A 245 -0.02 2.60 -0.26
C ARG A 245 1.21 2.83 0.62
N THR A 246 1.90 3.95 0.43
CA THR A 246 3.06 4.31 1.24
C THR A 246 2.62 4.61 2.67
N LYS A 247 3.14 3.82 3.62
CA LYS A 247 2.95 4.06 5.05
C LYS A 247 4.28 4.51 5.63
N SER A 248 4.32 5.69 6.22
CA SER A 248 5.47 6.18 6.99
C SER A 248 5.07 6.42 8.43
N PHE A 249 5.71 5.72 9.38
CA PHE A 249 5.45 5.93 10.81
C PHE A 249 5.89 7.32 11.24
N TRP A 250 7.12 7.71 10.89
CA TRP A 250 7.73 8.99 11.25
C TRP A 250 7.36 10.15 10.32
N GLY A 251 6.70 9.88 9.19
CA GLY A 251 6.43 10.90 8.18
C GLY A 251 7.70 11.37 7.46
N GLY A 252 7.69 12.60 6.96
CA GLY A 252 8.82 13.25 6.31
C GLY A 252 8.62 13.51 4.81
N PHE A 253 9.65 14.10 4.18
CA PHE A 253 9.70 14.25 2.73
C PHE A 253 10.01 12.91 2.08
N LEU A 254 9.21 12.57 1.08
CA LEU A 254 9.37 11.40 0.23
C LEU A 254 9.43 11.85 -1.22
N SER A 255 10.09 11.05 -2.04
CA SER A 255 10.11 11.22 -3.47
C SER A 255 9.50 10.00 -4.14
N ALA A 256 8.67 10.20 -5.15
CA ALA A 256 8.14 9.13 -5.97
C ALA A 256 8.47 9.34 -7.45
N LYS A 257 8.73 8.25 -8.15
CA LYS A 257 8.87 8.23 -9.62
C LYS A 257 8.11 7.04 -10.19
N ALA A 258 7.52 7.22 -11.36
CA ALA A 258 6.97 6.12 -12.13
C ALA A 258 7.96 5.70 -13.22
N SER A 259 8.06 4.41 -13.45
CA SER A 259 8.78 3.81 -14.56
C SER A 259 7.88 2.83 -15.27
N ILE A 260 7.99 2.77 -16.59
CA ILE A 260 7.28 1.79 -17.42
C ILE A 260 8.28 0.92 -18.18
N ALA A 261 7.88 -0.32 -18.45
CA ALA A 261 8.62 -1.25 -19.29
C ALA A 261 7.67 -2.03 -20.21
N TYR A 262 7.97 -2.09 -21.50
CA TYR A 262 7.16 -2.85 -22.47
C TYR A 262 8.04 -3.54 -23.53
N ASP A 263 7.53 -4.62 -24.10
CA ASP A 263 8.19 -5.34 -25.20
C ASP A 263 8.03 -4.56 -26.51
N LYS A 264 9.18 -4.23 -27.13
CA LYS A 264 9.24 -3.48 -28.38
C LYS A 264 8.57 -4.20 -29.55
N ARG A 265 8.51 -5.54 -29.54
CA ARG A 265 7.97 -6.35 -30.64
C ARG A 265 6.48 -6.11 -30.80
N ALA A 266 6.08 -5.45 -31.89
CA ALA A 266 4.69 -5.20 -32.22
C ALA A 266 3.95 -6.49 -32.63
N GLY A 267 2.62 -6.52 -32.47
CA GLY A 267 1.78 -7.64 -32.91
C GLY A 267 1.75 -8.87 -31.99
N VAL A 268 2.54 -8.90 -30.92
CA VAL A 268 2.57 -10.02 -29.96
C VAL A 268 1.86 -9.64 -28.67
N TYR A 269 0.87 -10.44 -28.25
CA TYR A 269 0.11 -10.24 -27.00
C TYR A 269 0.49 -11.26 -25.95
N GLY A 270 0.54 -10.86 -24.67
CA GLY A 270 0.61 -11.81 -23.56
C GLY A 270 1.95 -12.53 -23.38
N THR A 271 2.89 -12.38 -24.31
CA THR A 271 4.27 -12.86 -24.17
C THR A 271 5.22 -11.67 -23.97
N TYR A 272 6.28 -11.88 -23.19
CA TYR A 272 7.18 -10.81 -22.76
C TYR A 272 8.63 -11.26 -22.94
N ASP A 273 9.31 -10.71 -23.95
CA ASP A 273 10.74 -10.93 -24.12
C ASP A 273 11.52 -9.87 -23.34
N LYS A 274 12.14 -10.30 -22.24
CA LYS A 274 12.91 -9.42 -21.36
C LYS A 274 14.15 -8.80 -22.05
N SER A 275 14.62 -9.36 -23.17
CA SER A 275 15.78 -8.84 -23.89
C SER A 275 15.46 -7.64 -24.80
N GLN A 276 14.18 -7.42 -25.12
CA GLN A 276 13.72 -6.39 -26.06
C GLN A 276 12.88 -5.29 -25.37
N LEU A 277 13.10 -5.07 -24.08
CA LEU A 277 12.32 -4.11 -23.31
C LEU A 277 12.74 -2.67 -23.58
N VAL A 278 11.75 -1.81 -23.75
CA VAL A 278 11.89 -0.37 -23.78
C VAL A 278 11.41 0.18 -22.45
N TYR A 279 12.19 1.11 -21.90
CA TYR A 279 11.92 1.75 -20.62
C TYR A 279 11.64 3.24 -20.82
N ASP A 280 10.75 3.77 -19.99
CA ASP A 280 10.58 5.21 -19.82
C ASP A 280 10.34 5.51 -18.34
N THR A 281 10.73 6.70 -17.89
CA THR A 281 10.66 7.09 -16.48
C THR A 281 10.18 8.53 -16.35
N SER A 282 9.25 8.75 -15.43
CA SER A 282 8.70 10.07 -15.17
C SER A 282 9.73 10.96 -14.48
N GLN A 283 9.43 12.26 -14.44
CA GLN A 283 10.06 13.14 -13.48
C GLN A 283 9.71 12.69 -12.05
N GLU A 284 10.64 12.91 -11.13
CA GLU A 284 10.46 12.62 -9.72
C GLU A 284 9.60 13.72 -9.08
N ILE A 285 8.62 13.31 -8.28
CA ILE A 285 7.78 14.21 -7.49
C ILE A 285 8.11 14.07 -6.02
N THR A 286 8.25 15.19 -5.32
CA THR A 286 8.51 15.23 -3.87
C THR A 286 7.27 15.65 -3.11
N TYR A 287 6.93 14.97 -2.02
CA TYR A 287 5.78 15.30 -1.19
C TYR A 287 6.04 15.00 0.29
N PHE A 288 5.31 15.68 1.16
CA PHE A 288 5.41 15.49 2.60
C PHE A 288 4.33 14.55 3.12
N VAL A 289 4.71 13.60 3.97
CA VAL A 289 3.79 12.74 4.71
C VAL A 289 3.87 13.11 6.18
N TRP A 290 2.72 13.37 6.81
CA TRP A 290 2.69 13.66 8.24
C TRP A 290 3.08 12.43 9.07
N PRO A 291 3.81 12.59 10.18
CA PRO A 291 4.03 11.52 11.13
C PRO A 291 2.70 10.95 11.62
N SER A 292 2.69 9.65 11.90
CA SER A 292 1.52 9.02 12.52
C SER A 292 1.24 9.61 13.92
N PRO A 293 -0.01 9.56 14.43
CA PRO A 293 -0.32 10.02 15.78
C PRO A 293 0.57 9.37 16.85
N TRP A 294 0.89 8.08 16.71
CA TRP A 294 1.79 7.37 17.60
C TRP A 294 3.23 7.87 17.52
N ALA A 295 3.72 8.24 16.33
CA ALA A 295 5.04 8.84 16.20
C ALA A 295 5.13 10.19 16.90
N LEU A 296 4.07 11.01 16.85
CA LEU A 296 4.00 12.26 17.62
C LEU A 296 4.03 12.01 19.13
N VAL A 297 3.28 11.01 19.61
CA VAL A 297 3.31 10.60 21.02
C VAL A 297 4.71 10.13 21.41
N SER A 298 5.37 9.32 20.57
CA SER A 298 6.75 8.86 20.79
C SER A 298 7.75 10.02 20.84
N LEU A 299 7.59 11.06 20.00
CA LEU A 299 8.42 12.27 20.05
C LEU A 299 8.25 13.00 21.38
N VAL A 300 7.02 13.25 21.79
CA VAL A 300 6.73 13.97 23.05
C VAL A 300 7.26 13.19 24.25
N PHE A 301 7.07 11.86 24.26
CA PHE A 301 7.59 11.00 25.30
C PHE A 301 9.13 11.02 25.34
N GLY A 302 9.80 10.89 24.19
CA GLY A 302 11.25 10.98 24.08
C GLY A 302 11.80 12.32 24.58
N ILE A 303 11.18 13.44 24.19
CA ILE A 303 11.55 14.78 24.66
C ILE A 303 11.37 14.90 26.18
N SER A 304 10.29 14.33 26.72
CA SER A 304 10.01 14.33 28.16
C SER A 304 11.03 13.53 28.96
N LEU A 305 11.49 12.38 28.43
CA LEU A 305 12.58 11.60 29.04
C LEU A 305 13.90 12.35 29.03
N ILE A 306 14.24 13.00 27.90
CA ILE A 306 15.46 13.80 27.78
C ILE A 306 15.41 14.97 28.78
N PHE A 307 14.27 15.68 28.85
CA PHE A 307 14.08 16.76 29.81
C PHE A 307 14.18 16.26 31.26
N GLY A 308 13.53 15.14 31.58
CA GLY A 308 13.62 14.49 32.89
C GLY A 308 15.05 14.09 33.25
N PHE A 309 15.83 13.60 32.29
CA PHE A 309 17.25 13.28 32.46
C PHE A 309 18.09 14.52 32.74
N PHE A 310 17.86 15.64 32.04
CA PHE A 310 18.53 16.91 32.32
C PHE A 310 18.15 17.47 33.71
N VAL A 311 16.87 17.39 34.09
CA VAL A 311 16.42 17.78 35.43
C VAL A 311 17.06 16.88 36.50
N TRP A 312 17.15 15.58 36.27
CA TRP A 312 17.79 14.63 37.16
C TRP A 312 19.30 14.92 37.33
N ILE A 313 20.04 15.17 36.23
CA ILE A 313 21.44 15.61 36.29
C ILE A 313 21.56 16.89 37.12
N ARG A 314 20.67 17.86 36.91
CA ARG A 314 20.66 19.13 37.65
C ARG A 314 20.39 18.89 39.14
N GLN A 315 19.48 17.99 39.49
CA GLN A 315 19.20 17.61 40.88
C GLN A 315 20.38 16.89 41.53
N GLN A 316 21.05 15.98 40.82
CA GLN A 316 22.26 15.30 41.31
C GLN A 316 23.36 16.32 41.63
N LYS A 317 23.61 17.26 40.72
CA LYS A 317 24.56 18.37 40.97
C LYS A 317 24.13 19.26 42.14
N TYR A 318 22.84 19.56 42.27
CA TYR A 318 22.32 20.35 43.38
C TYR A 318 22.56 19.64 44.73
N LYS A 319 22.23 18.34 44.83
CA LYS A 319 22.47 17.54 46.04
C LYS A 319 23.94 17.48 46.38
N ALA A 320 24.82 17.15 45.41
CA ALA A 320 26.26 17.14 45.62
C ALA A 320 26.81 18.50 46.09
N ASN A 321 26.33 19.61 45.51
CA ASN A 321 26.72 20.95 45.94
C ASN A 321 26.17 21.31 47.33
N HIS A 322 24.97 20.84 47.69
CA HIS A 322 24.38 21.09 49.01
C HIS A 322 25.04 20.23 50.09
N GLU A 323 25.40 18.99 49.78
CA GLU A 323 26.21 18.12 50.63
C GLU A 323 27.64 18.64 50.74
N ALA A 324 28.25 19.15 49.66
CA ALA A 324 29.55 19.84 49.73
C ALA A 324 29.47 21.10 50.61
N LYS A 325 28.43 21.93 50.48
CA LYS A 325 28.21 23.09 51.34
C LYS A 325 27.94 22.73 52.80
N ASN A 326 27.25 21.62 53.07
CA ASN A 326 26.97 21.16 54.43
C ASN A 326 28.14 20.39 55.07
N SER A 327 28.95 19.68 54.28
CA SER A 327 30.17 18.97 54.73
C SER A 327 31.38 19.90 54.88
N LEU A 328 31.44 20.97 54.09
CA LEU A 328 32.25 22.16 54.38
C LEU A 328 31.50 23.04 55.38
N GLY A 329 31.40 22.57 56.62
CA GLY A 329 31.16 23.47 57.74
C GLY A 329 32.22 24.57 57.70
N ASN A 330 31.83 25.75 57.23
CA ASN A 330 32.63 26.97 57.06
C ASN A 330 33.94 26.79 56.23
N PRO A 331 33.92 27.02 54.89
CA PRO A 331 35.13 27.00 54.06
C PRO A 331 35.98 28.23 54.38
N GLY A 332 36.85 28.13 55.38
CA GLY A 332 37.75 29.24 55.74
C GLY A 332 38.62 29.08 56.98
N LEU A 333 38.40 28.06 57.82
CA LEU A 333 39.26 27.84 58.98
C LEU A 333 40.35 26.83 58.61
N ALA A 334 41.56 27.34 58.31
CA ALA A 334 42.74 26.50 58.35
C ALA A 334 42.87 25.93 59.77
N TRP A 335 43.25 24.67 59.94
CA TRP A 335 43.39 24.06 61.27
C TRP A 335 44.85 24.07 61.69
N THR A 336 45.12 24.32 62.97
CA THR A 336 46.46 24.26 63.55
C THR A 336 46.49 23.30 64.73
N LYS A 337 47.65 22.67 64.95
CA LYS A 337 47.88 21.84 66.13
C LYS A 337 47.97 22.73 67.36
N TYR A 338 47.29 22.32 68.43
CA TYR A 338 47.33 22.94 69.74
C TYR A 338 47.53 21.84 70.78
N THR A 339 48.44 22.09 71.72
CA THR A 339 48.69 21.20 72.84
C THR A 339 47.85 21.69 74.01
N VAL A 340 46.93 20.84 74.48
CA VAL A 340 46.05 21.12 75.62
C VAL A 340 46.89 21.43 76.86
N VAL A 341 46.60 22.52 77.54
CA VAL A 341 47.25 22.89 78.82
C VAL A 341 46.29 22.71 79.99
N SER A 342 46.81 22.63 81.22
CA SER A 342 45.99 22.48 82.42
C SER A 342 44.85 23.52 82.48
N GLY A 343 43.61 23.03 82.60
CA GLY A 343 42.39 23.84 82.69
C GLY A 343 41.60 24.00 81.38
N ASP A 344 42.12 23.51 80.26
CA ASP A 344 41.41 23.54 78.98
C ASP A 344 40.24 22.53 78.94
N THR A 345 39.08 22.99 78.45
CA THR A 345 37.94 22.12 78.12
C THR A 345 37.53 22.30 76.67
N LEU A 346 36.82 21.32 76.12
CA LEU A 346 36.29 21.43 74.75
C LEU A 346 35.37 22.64 74.59
N GLU A 347 34.59 22.99 75.61
CA GLU A 347 33.72 24.16 75.63
C GLU A 347 34.50 25.47 75.62
N LEU A 348 35.53 25.58 76.45
CA LEU A 348 36.38 26.76 76.53
C LEU A 348 37.18 26.97 75.24
N LEU A 349 37.73 25.91 74.66
CA LEU A 349 38.45 26.00 73.40
C LEU A 349 37.50 26.27 72.23
N ALA A 350 36.34 25.62 72.18
CA ALA A 350 35.31 25.89 71.17
C ALA A 350 34.87 27.36 71.20
N SER A 351 34.62 27.91 72.40
CA SER A 351 34.30 29.32 72.58
C SER A 351 35.46 30.25 72.21
N LYS A 352 36.69 29.92 72.64
CA LYS A 352 37.90 30.70 72.35
C LYS A 352 38.18 30.85 70.85
N TYR A 353 37.86 29.81 70.08
CA TYR A 353 38.10 29.77 68.63
C TYR A 353 36.84 29.96 67.78
N ASP A 354 35.72 30.37 68.38
CA ASP A 354 34.44 30.66 67.70
C ASP A 354 33.95 29.50 66.80
N VAL A 355 33.99 28.28 67.35
CA VAL A 355 33.46 27.06 66.70
C VAL A 355 32.56 26.31 67.66
N SER A 356 31.61 25.53 67.14
CA SER A 356 30.76 24.70 68.01
C SER A 356 31.55 23.53 68.60
N VAL A 357 31.22 23.14 69.84
CA VAL A 357 31.82 21.98 70.52
C VAL A 357 31.71 20.73 69.67
N SER A 358 30.54 20.50 69.07
CA SER A 358 30.30 19.37 68.15
C SER A 358 31.25 19.38 66.95
N LYS A 359 31.59 20.56 66.40
CA LYS A 359 32.51 20.66 65.27
C LYS A 359 33.95 20.42 65.71
N LEU A 360 34.36 20.94 66.87
CA LEU A 360 35.68 20.73 67.43
C LEU A 360 35.90 19.25 67.84
N SER A 361 34.88 18.61 68.41
CA SER A 361 34.91 17.21 68.83
C SER A 361 34.93 16.25 67.64
N THR A 362 34.06 16.48 66.64
CA THR A 362 34.03 15.68 65.40
C THR A 362 35.35 15.73 64.64
N LEU A 363 35.98 16.90 64.55
CA LEU A 363 37.27 17.06 63.87
C LEU A 363 38.38 16.25 64.55
N ASN A 364 38.42 16.29 65.88
CA ASN A 364 39.45 15.64 66.68
C ASN A 364 39.12 14.18 67.01
N LYS A 365 37.97 13.67 66.54
CA LYS A 365 37.47 12.31 66.79
C LYS A 365 37.38 11.98 68.29
N ILE A 366 36.99 12.97 69.08
CA ILE A 366 36.76 12.87 70.53
C ILE A 366 35.28 13.09 70.80
N SER A 367 34.75 12.52 71.88
CA SER A 367 33.36 12.78 72.26
C SER A 367 33.22 14.22 72.77
N SER A 368 32.07 14.84 72.51
CA SER A 368 31.72 16.15 73.09
C SER A 368 31.63 16.11 74.63
N SER A 369 31.59 14.91 75.22
CA SER A 369 31.59 14.66 76.67
C SER A 369 32.95 14.28 77.24
N ASP A 370 33.99 14.13 76.40
CA ASP A 370 35.31 13.71 76.87
C ASP A 370 36.05 14.88 77.54
N SER A 371 36.76 14.59 78.63
CA SER A 371 37.66 15.54 79.26
C SER A 371 38.99 15.55 78.51
N LEU A 372 39.52 16.74 78.21
CA LEU A 372 40.82 16.89 77.55
C LEU A 372 41.95 16.59 78.54
N GLN A 373 42.97 15.87 78.09
CA GLN A 373 44.16 15.58 78.91
C GLN A 373 45.24 16.62 78.65
N GLU A 374 45.90 17.10 79.70
CA GLU A 374 47.05 18.00 79.55
C GLU A 374 48.16 17.33 78.73
N GLY A 375 48.72 18.06 77.77
CA GLY A 375 49.68 17.55 76.79
C GLY A 375 49.05 16.88 75.56
N GLN A 376 47.73 16.68 75.54
CA GLN A 376 47.03 16.10 74.38
C GLN A 376 47.11 17.06 73.19
N LEU A 377 47.47 16.52 72.03
CA LEU A 377 47.54 17.29 70.78
C LEU A 377 46.18 17.24 70.08
N ILE A 378 45.56 18.40 69.87
CA ILE A 378 44.30 18.57 69.14
C ILE A 378 44.44 19.58 68.01
N TYR A 379 43.50 19.58 67.08
CA TYR A 379 43.35 20.56 66.01
C TYR A 379 42.31 21.60 66.40
N VAL A 380 42.71 22.86 66.38
CA VAL A 380 41.86 24.03 66.61
C VAL A 380 41.88 24.94 65.38
N PRO A 381 40.85 25.77 65.18
CA PRO A 381 40.85 26.73 64.09
C PRO A 381 42.03 27.72 64.20
N LYS A 382 42.70 27.97 63.09
CA LYS A 382 43.73 29.00 62.96
C LYS A 382 43.03 30.35 62.90
N ARG A 383 43.20 31.18 63.94
CA ARG A 383 42.85 32.60 63.86
C ARG A 383 43.83 33.29 62.90
N ASN A 384 43.29 34.08 61.97
CA ASN A 384 44.08 35.09 61.28
C ASN A 384 44.29 36.30 62.19
#